data_AF-A0A433UT36-F1
#
_entry.id   AF-A0A433UT36-F1
#
_cell.length_a   1.000
_cell.length_b   1.000
_cell.length_c   1.000
_cell.angle_alpha   90.00
_cell.angle_beta   90.00
_cell.angle_gamma   90.00
#
_symmetry.space_group_name_H-M   'P 1'
#
loop_
_entity.id
_entity.type
_entity.pdbx_description
1 polymer ?
#
loop_
_entity_poly.entity_id
_entity_poly.type
_entity_poly.pdbx_seq_one_letter_code
_entity_poly.pdbx_strand_id
1 'polypeptide(L)'
;MYNTGRCLNTIYKMQSQSESKSERIDIRTSPAVKKLLQQAASASHKNVSEFLLEHGLTAASETLTNRVLFVLDDEKWQAFQEALDRPTQDKPNLKRLLTEPSVFE
;
A
#
# COMPACT_ATOMS: atom_id res chain seq x y z
N MET A 1 2.79 -28.39 -2.08
CA MET A 1 2.30 -27.59 -3.23
C MET A 1 1.54 -26.39 -2.67
N TYR A 2 2.23 -25.30 -2.33
CA TYR A 2 1.55 -24.08 -1.90
C TYR A 2 1.24 -23.26 -3.15
N ASN A 3 -0.05 -23.09 -3.38
CA ASN A 3 -0.65 -22.51 -4.57
C ASN A 3 -0.36 -21.00 -4.61
N THR A 4 0.76 -20.59 -5.20
CA THR A 4 1.08 -19.18 -5.48
C THR A 4 0.31 -18.71 -6.71
N GLY A 5 -1.00 -18.54 -6.54
CA GLY A 5 -1.90 -18.13 -7.60
C GLY A 5 -3.09 -17.37 -7.04
N ARG A 6 -3.00 -16.04 -7.07
CA ARG A 6 -4.02 -15.04 -6.69
C ARG A 6 -4.00 -14.56 -5.23
N CYS A 7 -2.97 -13.80 -4.87
CA CYS A 7 -3.01 -12.91 -3.70
C CYS A 7 -2.47 -11.52 -4.05
N LEU A 8 -3.09 -10.79 -4.98
CA LEU A 8 -2.82 -9.35 -5.15
C LEU A 8 -4.07 -8.46 -5.32
N ASN A 9 -5.29 -8.98 -5.17
CA ASN A 9 -6.50 -8.17 -5.38
C ASN A 9 -7.53 -8.29 -4.24
N THR A 10 -7.14 -8.10 -2.97
CA THR A 10 -8.18 -8.03 -1.91
C THR A 10 -7.88 -7.15 -0.69
N ILE A 11 -6.77 -6.40 -0.60
CA ILE A 11 -6.52 -5.57 0.59
C ILE A 11 -6.39 -4.10 0.23
N TYR A 12 -7.49 -3.52 -0.25
CA TYR A 12 -7.97 -2.19 0.11
C TYR A 12 -9.42 -2.10 -0.39
N LYS A 13 -10.30 -2.87 0.24
CA LYS A 13 -11.74 -2.70 0.07
C LYS A 13 -12.12 -1.43 0.83
N MET A 14 -11.96 -0.27 0.20
CA MET A 14 -12.59 0.97 0.67
C MET A 14 -14.06 0.62 0.87
N GLN A 15 -14.54 0.63 2.11
CA GLN A 15 -15.96 0.41 2.37
C GLN A 15 -16.70 1.55 1.66
N SER A 16 -17.30 1.24 0.51
CA SER A 16 -18.21 2.14 -0.16
C SER A 16 -19.52 2.12 0.63
N GLN A 17 -19.56 2.83 1.75
CA GLN A 17 -20.79 3.55 2.04
C GLN A 17 -21.04 4.40 0.80
N SER A 18 -22.22 4.25 0.19
CA SER A 18 -22.63 5.03 -0.97
C SER A 18 -22.90 6.47 -0.52
N GLU A 19 -21.87 7.13 0.00
CA GLU A 19 -21.85 8.57 0.09
C GLU A 19 -21.79 9.07 -1.35
N SER A 20 -22.72 9.96 -1.69
CA SER A 20 -22.65 10.69 -2.95
C SER A 20 -21.29 11.40 -3.01
N LYS A 21 -20.68 11.49 -4.19
CA LYS A 21 -19.44 12.24 -4.41
C LYS A 21 -19.66 13.72 -4.08
N SER A 22 -19.57 14.10 -2.80
CA SER A 22 -19.82 15.45 -2.29
C SER A 22 -18.54 16.28 -2.25
N GLU A 23 -17.41 15.63 -1.97
CA GLU A 23 -16.14 16.29 -1.75
C GLU A 23 -15.49 16.73 -3.07
N ARG A 24 -14.89 17.93 -3.04
CA ARG A 24 -14.22 18.55 -4.20
C ARG A 24 -12.72 18.63 -3.95
N ILE A 25 -11.95 18.35 -5.01
CA ILE A 25 -10.50 18.53 -5.03
C ILE A 25 -10.17 19.56 -6.12
N ASP A 26 -9.70 20.74 -5.71
CA ASP A 26 -9.29 21.80 -6.62
C ASP A 26 -7.78 21.74 -6.87
N ILE A 27 -7.39 21.64 -8.15
CA ILE A 27 -5.98 21.49 -8.57
C ILE A 27 -5.59 22.67 -9.44
N ARG A 28 -4.52 23.37 -9.05
CA ARG A 28 -3.88 24.40 -9.87
C ARG A 28 -2.78 23.77 -10.73
N THR A 29 -2.74 24.15 -12.00
CA THR A 29 -1.86 23.56 -13.01
C THR A 29 -1.49 24.61 -14.06
N SER A 30 -0.34 24.44 -14.70
CA SER A 30 0.01 25.21 -15.90
C SER A 30 -0.79 24.71 -17.12
N PRO A 31 -0.86 25.50 -18.21
CA PRO A 31 -1.52 25.07 -19.45
C PRO A 31 -0.88 23.81 -20.06
N ALA A 32 0.45 23.68 -19.98
CA ALA A 32 1.19 22.54 -20.50
C ALA A 32 0.82 21.23 -19.75
N VAL A 33 0.78 21.29 -18.42
CA VAL A 33 0.40 20.14 -17.58
C VAL A 33 -1.07 19.76 -17.83
N LYS A 34 -1.98 20.74 -17.95
CA LYS A 34 -3.38 20.47 -18.29
C LYS A 34 -3.52 19.73 -19.62
N LYS A 35 -2.77 20.16 -20.65
CA LYS A 35 -2.80 19.52 -21.98
C LYS A 35 -2.32 18.06 -21.92
N LEU A 36 -1.24 17.80 -21.18
CA LEU A 36 -0.72 16.45 -20.99
C LEU A 36 -1.74 15.54 -20.30
N LEU A 37 -2.37 16.02 -19.22
CA LEU A 37 -3.42 15.27 -18.51
C LEU A 37 -4.64 14.98 -19.38
N GLN A 38 -5.04 15.93 -20.23
CA GLN A 38 -6.10 15.72 -21.20
C GLN A 38 -5.74 14.62 -22.22
N GLN A 39 -4.52 14.65 -22.76
CA GLN A 39 -4.06 13.62 -23.70
C GLN A 39 -4.03 12.22 -23.05
N ALA A 40 -3.53 12.11 -21.82
CA ALA A 40 -3.50 10.85 -21.09
C ALA A 40 -4.90 10.30 -20.78
N ALA A 41 -5.82 11.18 -20.36
CA ALA A 41 -7.21 10.83 -20.13
C ALA A 41 -7.90 10.36 -21.42
N SER A 42 -7.69 11.07 -22.54
CA SER A 42 -8.22 10.68 -23.85
C SER A 42 -7.68 9.34 -24.32
N ALA A 43 -6.38 9.07 -24.17
CA ALA A 43 -5.79 7.77 -24.49
C ALA A 43 -6.42 6.63 -23.66
N SER A 44 -6.89 6.94 -22.46
CA SER A 44 -7.55 6.01 -21.55
C SER A 44 -9.07 5.97 -21.69
N HIS A 45 -9.65 6.70 -22.67
CA HIS A 45 -11.10 6.82 -22.89
C HIS A 45 -11.87 7.35 -21.66
N LYS A 46 -11.24 8.23 -20.88
CA LYS A 46 -11.78 8.81 -19.63
C LYS A 46 -11.76 10.33 -19.70
N ASN A 47 -12.56 10.98 -18.86
CA ASN A 47 -12.38 12.41 -18.63
C ASN A 47 -11.21 12.66 -17.65
N VAL A 48 -10.74 13.92 -17.60
CA VAL A 48 -9.56 14.28 -16.78
C VAL A 48 -9.79 13.99 -15.29
N SER A 49 -11.00 14.22 -14.77
CA SER A 49 -11.32 13.99 -13.37
C SER A 49 -11.30 12.49 -13.03
N GLU A 50 -11.85 11.64 -13.88
CA GLU A 50 -11.81 10.18 -13.74
C GLU A 50 -10.38 9.66 -13.78
N PHE A 51 -9.61 10.09 -14.78
CA PHE A 51 -8.21 9.71 -14.94
C PHE A 51 -7.38 10.08 -13.71
N LEU A 52 -7.52 11.32 -13.23
CA LEU A 52 -6.79 11.79 -12.05
C LEU A 52 -7.22 11.08 -10.77
N LEU A 53 -8.52 10.80 -10.60
CA LEU A 53 -9.02 10.12 -9.41
C LEU A 53 -8.47 8.70 -9.30
N GLU A 54 -8.50 7.95 -10.39
CA GLU A 54 -8.01 6.56 -10.42
C GLU A 54 -6.51 6.46 -10.18
N HIS A 55 -5.72 7.28 -10.87
CA HIS A 55 -4.27 7.30 -10.67
C HIS A 55 -3.89 7.87 -9.30
N GLY A 56 -4.63 8.86 -8.79
CA GLY A 56 -4.45 9.40 -7.45
C GLY A 56 -4.74 8.36 -6.36
N LEU A 57 -5.79 7.56 -6.51
CA LEU A 57 -6.10 6.46 -5.59
C LEU A 57 -4.99 5.40 -5.60
N THR A 58 -4.48 5.04 -6.77
CA THR A 58 -3.38 4.08 -6.90
C THR A 58 -2.12 4.60 -6.18
N ALA A 59 -1.70 5.82 -6.49
CA ALA A 59 -0.53 6.44 -5.87
C ALA A 59 -0.69 6.62 -4.35
N ALA A 60 -1.88 6.98 -3.88
CA ALA A 60 -2.19 7.07 -2.45
C ALA A 60 -2.10 5.71 -1.77
N SER A 61 -2.68 4.67 -2.39
CA SER A 61 -2.60 3.29 -1.90
C SER A 61 -1.15 2.83 -1.82
N GLU A 62 -0.35 3.03 -2.86
CA GLU A 62 1.08 2.66 -2.86
C GLU A 62 1.86 3.41 -1.76
N THR A 63 1.62 4.71 -1.61
CA THR A 63 2.29 5.53 -0.60
C THR A 63 1.98 5.05 0.82
N LEU A 64 0.73 4.67 1.09
CA LEU A 64 0.30 4.13 2.39
C LEU A 64 0.77 2.67 2.59
N THR A 65 0.78 1.88 1.52
CA THR A 65 1.10 0.44 1.54
C THR A 65 2.60 0.17 1.61
N ASN A 66 3.46 1.12 1.25
CA ASN A 66 4.91 0.98 1.37
C ASN A 66 5.39 0.79 2.83
N ARG A 67 4.48 0.85 3.82
CA ARG A 67 4.75 0.47 5.22
C ARG A 67 4.32 -0.95 5.60
N VAL A 68 3.60 -1.66 4.75
CA VAL A 68 2.92 -2.93 5.10
C VAL A 68 3.28 -4.09 4.16
N LEU A 69 3.70 -3.81 2.93
CA LEU A 69 4.03 -4.86 1.96
C LEU A 69 5.52 -5.18 1.92
N PHE A 70 5.88 -6.40 2.33
CA PHE A 70 7.23 -6.95 2.16
C PHE A 70 7.21 -7.99 1.04
N VAL A 71 7.83 -7.65 -0.10
CA VAL A 71 7.99 -8.60 -1.21
C VAL A 71 9.25 -9.41 -0.96
N LEU A 72 9.09 -10.73 -0.82
CA LEU A 72 10.19 -11.69 -0.65
C LEU A 72 10.30 -12.54 -1.92
N ASP A 73 11.54 -12.87 -2.30
CA ASP A 73 11.83 -13.92 -3.28
C ASP A 73 11.66 -15.31 -2.64
N ASP A 74 11.69 -16.37 -3.43
CA ASP A 74 11.41 -17.74 -2.96
C ASP A 74 12.36 -18.18 -1.83
N GLU A 75 13.64 -17.82 -1.90
CA GLU A 75 14.63 -18.13 -0.88
C GLU A 75 14.33 -17.43 0.45
N LYS A 76 14.03 -16.12 0.40
CA LYS A 76 13.64 -15.36 1.60
C LYS A 76 12.29 -15.78 2.13
N TRP A 77 11.37 -16.18 1.26
CA TRP A 77 10.07 -16.72 1.67
C TRP A 77 10.24 -18.02 2.46
N GLN A 78 11.07 -18.94 1.96
CA GLN A 78 11.35 -20.18 2.68
C GLN A 78 12.04 -19.92 4.03
N ALA A 79 13.05 -19.06 4.06
CA ALA A 79 13.71 -18.68 5.32
C ALA A 79 12.75 -18.03 6.32
N PHE A 80 11.80 -17.23 5.83
CA PHE A 80 10.75 -16.63 6.64
C PHE A 80 9.79 -17.67 7.22
N GLN A 81 9.35 -18.65 6.42
CA GLN A 81 8.50 -19.75 6.89
C GLN A 81 9.21 -20.58 7.96
N GLU A 82 10.47 -20.95 7.74
CA GLU A 82 11.28 -21.69 8.72
C GLU A 82 11.47 -20.91 10.03
N ALA A 83 11.56 -19.58 9.95
CA ALA A 83 11.65 -18.73 11.13
C ALA A 83 10.32 -18.66 11.91
N LEU A 84 9.17 -18.70 11.23
CA LEU A 84 7.85 -18.71 11.86
C LEU A 84 7.51 -20.04 12.52
N ASP A 85 7.88 -21.16 11.90
CA ASP A 85 7.62 -22.50 12.43
C ASP A 85 8.56 -22.88 13.59
N ARG A 86 9.64 -22.11 13.79
CA ARG A 86 10.60 -22.36 14.86
C ARG A 86 9.92 -22.14 16.23
N PRO A 87 10.06 -23.09 17.18
CA PRO A 87 9.55 -22.89 18.53
C PRO A 87 10.18 -21.67 19.20
N THR A 88 9.46 -21.06 20.14
CA THR A 88 9.93 -19.88 20.87
C THR A 88 11.22 -20.20 21.62
N GLN A 89 12.31 -19.56 21.18
CA GLN A 89 13.60 -19.64 21.85
C GLN A 89 13.72 -18.50 22.85
N ASP A 90 14.31 -18.77 24.02
CA ASP A 90 14.63 -17.74 24.99
C ASP A 90 15.63 -16.74 24.37
N LYS A 91 15.32 -15.45 24.51
CA LYS A 91 16.12 -14.34 23.98
C LYS A 91 16.47 -13.43 25.16
N PRO A 92 17.55 -13.73 25.92
CA PRO A 92 17.85 -13.02 27.17
C PRO A 92 18.06 -11.51 26.95
N ASN A 93 18.63 -11.11 25.80
CA ASN A 93 18.80 -9.70 25.44
C ASN A 93 17.47 -9.00 25.16
N LEU A 94 16.51 -9.69 24.52
CA LEU A 94 15.17 -9.14 24.27
C LEU A 94 14.38 -9.04 25.58
N LYS A 95 14.49 -10.05 26.45
CA LYS A 95 13.90 -10.03 27.79
C LYS A 95 14.40 -8.84 28.59
N ARG A 96 15.73 -8.64 28.63
CA ARG A 96 16.35 -7.49 29.28
C ARG A 96 15.83 -6.16 28.75
N LEU A 97 15.79 -5.98 27.42
CA LEU A 97 15.27 -4.77 26.77
C LEU A 97 13.83 -4.45 27.17
N LEU A 98 12.96 -5.47 27.24
CA LEU A 98 11.54 -5.29 27.58
C LEU A 98 11.29 -5.10 29.07
N THR A 99 12.25 -5.45 29.94
CA THR A 99 12.15 -5.28 31.40
C THR A 99 12.89 -4.06 31.94
N GLU A 100 13.79 -3.47 31.16
CA GLU A 100 14.49 -2.25 31.54
C GLU A 100 13.54 -1.04 31.44
N PRO A 101 13.64 -0.07 32.37
CA PRO A 101 12.85 1.16 32.29
C PRO A 101 13.10 1.89 30.98
N SER A 102 12.02 2.32 30.33
CA SER A 102 12.10 3.14 29.13
C SER A 102 12.77 4.49 29.46
N VAL A 103 13.64 4.96 28.57
CA VAL A 103 14.20 6.33 28.63
C VAL A 103 13.17 7.41 28.29
N PHE A 104 11.95 7.01 27.94
CA PHE A 104 10.84 7.89 27.60
C PHE A 104 9.78 7.99 28.72
N GLU A 105 10.07 7.51 29.93
CA GLU A 105 9.31 7.78 31.16
C GLU A 105 10.11 8.64 32.15
#